data_AF-A0A1G9DI56-F1
#
_entry.id   AF-A0A1G9DI56-F1
#
_cell.length_a   1.000
_cell.length_b   1.000
_cell.length_c   1.000
_cell.angle_alpha   90.00
_cell.angle_beta   90.00
_cell.angle_gamma   90.00
#
_symmetry.space_group_name_H-M   'P 1'
#
loop_
_entity.id
_entity.type
_entity.pdbx_description
1 polymer ?
#
loop_
_entity_poly.entity_id
_entity_poly.type
_entity_poly.pdbx_seq_one_letter_code
_entity_poly.pdbx_strand_id
1 'polypeptide(L)'
;MNELRESIRSLGVADPETAVAVHAVTGGDPALLTTAPPQRFDDTADWLRTGFLTPDGPHFEQAAGRAAALLGETEVDEAADAVLALVVVRPRTAYDLRSLTRLPEEDLLALLPRLEAAGLLAPRANPLEAGNPFWTLTDRLARFHYAVLRPHLPRWRRGYITEKLWTMNRARFDRYVARPEFLDLAREWARDATGAATATRVTVPDPRFRQMRTLELATWDDKGAPIALGTVRWRFRMVERQLKRLRYVKRLLGDPDARLYCVASRFEPAITGDPDPSLRAVTPSELLAAAPEPSP
;
A
#
# COMPACT_ATOMS: atom_id res chain seq x y z
N MET A 1 6.72 -17.44 4.85
CA MET A 1 5.29 -17.69 4.56
C MET A 1 4.85 -16.61 3.59
N ASN A 2 4.47 -17.00 2.37
CA ASN A 2 4.26 -16.14 1.20
C ASN A 2 2.75 -15.85 1.01
N GLU A 3 2.06 -15.52 2.10
CA GLU A 3 0.59 -15.52 2.12
C GLU A 3 0.00 -14.50 1.14
N LEU A 4 0.62 -13.32 0.99
CA LEU A 4 0.11 -12.31 0.09
C LEU A 4 0.29 -12.71 -1.37
N ARG A 5 1.50 -13.12 -1.76
CA ARG A 5 1.79 -13.56 -3.14
C ARG A 5 0.88 -14.71 -3.56
N GLU A 6 0.70 -15.71 -2.70
CA GLU A 6 -0.17 -16.87 -2.98
C GLU A 6 -1.64 -16.45 -3.07
N SER A 7 -2.09 -15.56 -2.18
CA SER A 7 -3.45 -15.03 -2.21
C SER A 7 -3.74 -14.19 -3.46
N ILE A 8 -2.77 -13.44 -4.01
CA ILE A 8 -2.94 -12.73 -5.28
C ILE A 8 -3.00 -13.71 -6.44
N ARG A 9 -2.14 -14.73 -6.46
CA ARG A 9 -2.11 -15.75 -7.52
C ARG A 9 -3.40 -16.58 -7.59
N SER A 10 -4.03 -16.85 -6.44
CA SER A 10 -5.26 -17.66 -6.40
C SER A 10 -6.44 -17.02 -7.13
N LEU A 11 -6.37 -15.71 -7.43
CA LEU A 11 -7.36 -15.00 -8.24
C LEU A 11 -7.40 -15.47 -9.70
N GLY A 12 -6.35 -16.15 -10.19
CA GLY A 12 -6.29 -16.62 -11.58
C GLY A 12 -6.25 -15.50 -12.62
N VAL A 13 -5.77 -14.31 -12.24
CA VAL A 13 -5.63 -13.16 -13.14
C VAL A 13 -4.22 -13.16 -13.76
N ALA A 14 -4.14 -13.21 -15.09
CA ALA A 14 -2.88 -13.38 -15.80
C ALA A 14 -1.97 -12.14 -15.75
N ASP A 15 -2.53 -10.94 -15.89
CA ASP A 15 -1.76 -9.70 -15.81
C ASP A 15 -1.43 -9.34 -14.34
N PRO A 16 -0.15 -9.26 -13.94
CA PRO A 16 0.25 -9.03 -12.54
C PRO A 16 -0.31 -7.74 -11.93
N GLU A 17 -0.38 -6.66 -12.71
CA GLU A 17 -0.92 -5.40 -12.20
C GLU A 17 -2.44 -5.49 -11.99
N THR A 18 -3.14 -6.17 -12.89
CA THR A 18 -4.57 -6.44 -12.73
C THR A 18 -4.83 -7.32 -11.51
N ALA A 19 -4.03 -8.38 -11.31
CA ALA A 19 -4.15 -9.27 -10.15
C ALA A 19 -3.99 -8.50 -8.83
N VAL A 20 -2.96 -7.64 -8.74
CA VAL A 20 -2.75 -6.78 -7.56
C VAL A 20 -3.90 -5.79 -7.36
N ALA A 21 -4.43 -5.19 -8.43
CA ALA A 21 -5.53 -4.22 -8.32
C ALA A 21 -6.86 -4.85 -7.89
N VAL A 22 -7.16 -6.05 -8.39
CA VAL A 22 -8.32 -6.85 -7.95
C VAL A 22 -8.16 -7.22 -6.48
N HIS A 23 -7.00 -7.81 -6.12
CA HIS A 23 -6.70 -8.19 -4.75
C HIS A 23 -6.76 -7.02 -3.78
N ALA A 24 -6.31 -5.83 -4.19
CA ALA A 24 -6.35 -4.62 -3.37
C ALA A 24 -7.76 -4.19 -2.95
N VAL A 25 -8.81 -4.73 -3.57
CA VAL A 25 -10.22 -4.51 -3.21
C VAL A 25 -10.82 -5.74 -2.53
N THR A 26 -10.62 -6.93 -3.12
CA THR A 26 -11.31 -8.17 -2.70
C THR A 26 -10.53 -8.97 -1.68
N GLY A 27 -9.23 -8.71 -1.54
CA GLY A 27 -8.29 -9.69 -0.99
C GLY A 27 -8.41 -11.01 -1.75
N GLY A 28 -8.35 -12.11 -1.01
CA GLY A 28 -8.66 -13.46 -1.51
C GLY A 28 -10.09 -13.92 -1.23
N ASP A 29 -11.02 -13.00 -0.92
CA ASP A 29 -12.40 -13.36 -0.57
C ASP A 29 -13.22 -13.71 -1.82
N PRO A 30 -13.62 -14.98 -2.02
CA PRO A 30 -14.43 -15.37 -3.17
C PRO A 30 -15.83 -14.75 -3.15
N ALA A 31 -16.36 -14.35 -1.98
CA ALA A 31 -17.68 -13.71 -1.89
C ALA A 31 -17.67 -12.33 -2.56
N LEU A 32 -16.53 -11.66 -2.60
CA LEU A 32 -16.35 -10.36 -3.29
C LEU A 32 -16.08 -10.51 -4.80
N LEU A 33 -15.96 -11.74 -5.31
CA LEU A 33 -15.74 -12.08 -6.71
C LEU A 33 -17.01 -12.67 -7.37
N THR A 34 -18.12 -11.93 -7.29
CA THR A 34 -19.42 -12.36 -7.87
C THR A 34 -19.43 -12.47 -9.39
N THR A 35 -18.44 -11.87 -10.07
CA THR A 35 -18.20 -11.99 -11.50
C THR A 35 -16.72 -12.31 -11.72
N ALA A 36 -16.39 -12.88 -12.88
CA ALA A 36 -15.01 -13.18 -13.24
C ALA A 36 -14.15 -11.90 -13.15
N PRO A 37 -12.98 -11.95 -12.50
CA PRO A 37 -12.13 -10.77 -12.39
C PRO A 37 -11.57 -10.38 -13.77
N PRO A 38 -11.31 -9.07 -14.00
CA PRO A 38 -10.71 -8.60 -15.23
C PRO A 38 -9.35 -9.27 -15.45
N GLN A 39 -9.05 -9.58 -16.71
CA GLN A 39 -7.76 -10.18 -17.09
C GLN A 39 -6.74 -9.14 -17.57
N ARG A 40 -7.19 -7.92 -17.87
CA ARG A 40 -6.35 -6.79 -18.23
C ARG A 40 -6.71 -5.58 -17.40
N PHE A 41 -5.73 -4.71 -17.21
CA PHE A 41 -5.89 -3.62 -16.27
C PHE A 41 -6.96 -2.63 -16.73
N ASP A 42 -7.04 -2.35 -18.03
CA ASP A 42 -7.99 -1.37 -18.58
C ASP A 42 -9.45 -1.76 -18.30
N ASP A 43 -9.71 -3.04 -18.12
CA ASP A 43 -11.05 -3.59 -17.86
C ASP A 43 -11.42 -3.51 -16.35
N THR A 44 -10.47 -3.11 -15.49
CA THR A 44 -10.69 -2.94 -14.04
C THR A 44 -11.71 -1.86 -13.72
N ALA A 45 -11.75 -0.80 -14.54
CA ALA A 45 -12.72 0.29 -14.38
C ALA A 45 -14.16 -0.22 -14.44
N ASP A 46 -14.47 -1.04 -15.45
CA ASP A 46 -15.82 -1.53 -15.70
C ASP A 46 -16.23 -2.53 -14.63
N TRP A 47 -15.31 -3.42 -14.25
CA TRP A 47 -15.53 -4.36 -13.17
C TRP A 47 -15.81 -3.67 -11.82
N LEU A 48 -15.02 -2.64 -11.45
CA LEU A 48 -15.27 -1.86 -10.24
C LEU A 48 -16.59 -1.09 -10.30
N ARG A 49 -16.93 -0.53 -11.46
CA ARG A 49 -18.19 0.21 -11.64
C ARG A 49 -19.40 -0.69 -11.41
N THR A 50 -19.41 -1.87 -12.03
CA THR A 50 -20.51 -2.82 -11.90
C THR A 50 -20.58 -3.45 -10.51
N GLY A 51 -19.43 -3.82 -9.93
CA GLY A 51 -19.39 -4.54 -8.66
C GLY A 51 -19.51 -3.66 -7.41
N PHE A 52 -18.81 -2.53 -7.39
CA PHE A 52 -18.49 -1.80 -6.14
C PHE A 52 -18.88 -0.33 -6.12
N LEU A 53 -19.12 0.30 -7.28
CA LEU A 53 -19.37 1.76 -7.36
C LEU A 53 -20.80 2.12 -7.78
N THR A 54 -21.56 1.17 -8.29
CA THR A 54 -22.99 1.35 -8.62
C THR A 54 -23.84 1.03 -7.39
N PRO A 55 -24.81 1.88 -6.99
CA PRO A 55 -25.61 1.66 -5.78
C PRO A 55 -26.27 0.29 -5.67
N ASP A 56 -26.87 -0.18 -6.77
CA ASP A 56 -27.51 -1.49 -6.85
C ASP A 56 -26.52 -2.62 -7.17
N GLY A 57 -25.22 -2.31 -7.20
CA GLY A 57 -24.14 -3.26 -7.40
C GLY A 57 -23.98 -4.18 -6.18
N PRO A 58 -23.52 -5.43 -6.40
CA PRO A 58 -23.54 -6.48 -5.39
C PRO A 58 -22.75 -6.15 -4.11
N HIS A 59 -21.71 -5.31 -4.22
CA HIS A 59 -20.77 -5.05 -3.13
C HIS A 59 -20.77 -3.59 -2.64
N PHE A 60 -21.67 -2.75 -3.17
CA PHE A 60 -21.63 -1.32 -2.88
C PHE A 60 -21.83 -1.01 -1.39
N GLU A 61 -22.93 -1.48 -0.79
CA GLU A 61 -23.20 -1.22 0.63
C GLU A 61 -22.26 -2.01 1.55
N GLN A 62 -21.80 -3.20 1.13
CA GLN A 62 -20.76 -3.93 1.87
C GLN A 62 -19.46 -3.11 1.93
N ALA A 63 -19.06 -2.49 0.83
CA ALA A 63 -17.91 -1.60 0.81
C ALA A 63 -18.16 -0.33 1.62
N ALA A 64 -19.34 0.29 1.47
CA ALA A 64 -19.70 1.53 2.16
C ALA A 64 -19.75 1.37 3.69
N GLY A 65 -20.25 0.24 4.18
CA GLY A 65 -20.41 -0.06 5.60
C GLY A 65 -19.27 -0.85 6.23
N ARG A 66 -18.21 -1.21 5.47
CA ARG A 66 -17.19 -2.17 5.93
C ARG A 66 -16.56 -1.80 7.27
N ALA A 67 -16.19 -0.54 7.46
CA ALA A 67 -15.54 -0.09 8.68
C ALA A 67 -16.48 -0.17 9.89
N ALA A 68 -17.72 0.29 9.75
CA ALA A 68 -18.74 0.19 10.81
C ALA A 68 -19.01 -1.28 11.17
N ALA A 69 -19.15 -2.15 10.16
CA ALA A 69 -19.35 -3.58 10.36
C ALA A 69 -18.20 -4.25 11.16
N LEU A 70 -16.95 -3.89 10.87
CA LEU A 70 -15.78 -4.40 11.61
C LEU A 70 -15.71 -3.87 13.05
N LEU A 71 -16.24 -2.67 13.29
CA LEU A 71 -16.35 -2.08 14.62
C LEU A 71 -17.55 -2.62 15.43
N GLY A 72 -18.47 -3.35 14.79
CA GLY A 72 -19.74 -3.76 15.41
C GLY A 72 -20.70 -2.58 15.62
N GLU A 73 -20.58 -1.55 14.78
CA GLU A 73 -21.32 -0.28 14.87
C GLU A 73 -22.25 -0.11 13.67
N THR A 74 -23.29 0.71 13.83
CA THR A 74 -24.15 1.12 12.70
C THR A 74 -23.46 2.14 11.81
N GLU A 75 -22.72 3.07 12.41
CA GLU A 75 -21.92 4.09 11.74
C GLU A 75 -20.60 4.27 12.49
N VAL A 76 -19.53 4.62 11.75
CA VAL A 76 -18.22 4.90 12.34
C VAL A 76 -18.28 6.26 13.04
N ASP A 77 -17.84 6.32 14.30
CA ASP A 77 -17.75 7.59 15.03
C ASP A 77 -16.79 8.60 14.38
N GLU A 78 -16.98 9.89 14.66
CA GLU A 78 -16.23 10.98 14.02
C GLU A 78 -14.70 10.88 14.22
N ALA A 79 -14.24 10.43 15.39
CA ALA A 79 -12.82 10.33 15.70
C ALA A 79 -12.16 9.17 14.92
N ALA A 80 -12.80 7.99 14.91
CA ALA A 80 -12.39 6.85 14.11
C ALA A 80 -12.37 7.20 12.61
N ASP A 81 -13.43 7.85 12.13
CA ASP A 81 -13.59 8.24 10.74
C ASP A 81 -12.51 9.26 10.30
N ALA A 82 -12.18 10.23 11.15
CA ALA A 82 -11.08 11.17 10.91
C ALA A 82 -9.71 10.48 10.84
N VAL A 83 -9.41 9.54 11.74
CA VAL A 83 -8.15 8.78 11.75
C VAL A 83 -8.04 7.93 10.48
N LEU A 84 -9.06 7.16 10.13
CA LEU A 84 -9.06 6.28 8.95
C LEU A 84 -8.90 7.09 7.65
N ALA A 85 -9.56 8.25 7.54
CA ALA A 85 -9.42 9.17 6.42
C ALA A 85 -8.00 9.76 6.27
N LEU A 86 -7.24 9.87 7.36
CA LEU A 86 -5.84 10.32 7.32
C LEU A 86 -4.86 9.20 6.99
N VAL A 87 -5.09 8.00 7.54
CA VAL A 87 -4.21 6.83 7.35
C VAL A 87 -4.33 6.26 5.94
N VAL A 88 -5.51 6.32 5.30
CA VAL A 88 -5.68 5.85 3.90
C VAL A 88 -4.77 6.60 2.92
N VAL A 89 -4.44 7.86 3.21
CA VAL A 89 -3.60 8.70 2.35
C VAL A 89 -2.13 8.30 2.46
N ARG A 90 -1.67 8.03 3.68
CA ARG A 90 -0.32 7.51 3.96
C ARG A 90 -0.27 6.97 5.39
N PRO A 91 0.61 5.99 5.68
CA PRO A 91 0.90 5.56 7.04
C PRO A 91 1.31 6.75 7.93
N ARG A 92 0.84 6.76 9.18
CA ARG A 92 1.01 7.86 10.13
C ARG A 92 1.55 7.38 11.48
N THR A 93 2.35 8.19 12.14
CA THR A 93 2.69 8.00 13.55
C THR A 93 1.55 8.49 14.44
N ALA A 94 1.53 8.11 15.71
CA ALA A 94 0.56 8.65 16.67
C ALA A 94 0.67 10.18 16.78
N TYR A 95 1.90 10.70 16.75
CA TYR A 95 2.17 12.13 16.72
C TYR A 95 1.53 12.83 15.51
N ASP A 96 1.71 12.28 14.30
CA ASP A 96 1.08 12.81 13.08
C ASP A 96 -0.44 12.86 13.21
N LEU A 97 -1.05 11.79 13.76
CA LEU A 97 -2.49 11.69 13.93
C LEU A 97 -3.02 12.70 14.93
N ARG A 98 -2.38 12.83 16.10
CA ARG A 98 -2.76 13.82 17.10
C ARG A 98 -2.71 15.25 16.53
N SER A 99 -1.63 15.58 15.82
CA SER A 99 -1.47 16.91 15.22
C SER A 99 -2.54 17.24 14.17
N LEU A 100 -2.94 16.25 13.35
CA LEU A 100 -3.88 16.46 12.24
C LEU A 100 -5.35 16.36 12.65
N THR A 101 -5.68 15.48 13.60
CA THR A 101 -7.04 15.30 14.11
C THR A 101 -7.40 16.28 15.22
N ARG A 102 -6.39 16.79 15.94
CA ARG A 102 -6.56 17.59 17.17
C ARG A 102 -7.31 16.86 18.29
N LEU A 103 -7.35 15.52 18.24
CA LEU A 103 -7.87 14.71 19.34
C LEU A 103 -6.97 14.88 20.58
N PRO A 104 -7.55 14.84 21.79
CA PRO A 104 -6.80 14.63 23.02
C PRO A 104 -5.92 13.38 22.93
N GLU A 105 -4.82 13.39 23.66
CA GLU A 105 -3.84 12.30 23.59
C GLU A 105 -4.41 11.00 24.17
N GLU A 106 -5.12 11.10 25.29
CA GLU A 106 -5.84 10.00 25.93
C GLU A 106 -6.87 9.34 24.99
N ASP A 107 -7.61 10.14 24.22
CA ASP A 107 -8.62 9.66 23.28
C ASP A 107 -7.96 8.92 22.12
N LEU A 108 -6.88 9.47 21.57
CA LEU A 108 -6.14 8.80 20.49
C LEU A 108 -5.50 7.49 20.96
N LEU A 109 -4.96 7.46 22.19
CA LEU A 109 -4.37 6.26 22.78
C LEU A 109 -5.41 5.17 23.08
N ALA A 110 -6.66 5.53 23.37
CA ALA A 110 -7.75 4.57 23.49
C ALA A 110 -8.28 4.11 22.12
N LEU A 111 -8.30 5.00 21.13
CA LEU A 111 -8.84 4.75 19.80
C LEU A 111 -7.98 3.81 18.96
N LEU A 112 -6.65 3.96 18.98
CA LEU A 112 -5.76 3.17 18.12
C LEU A 112 -5.84 1.65 18.39
N PRO A 113 -5.77 1.17 19.66
CA PRO A 113 -5.97 -0.25 19.98
C PRO A 113 -7.36 -0.76 19.59
N ARG A 114 -8.40 0.07 19.69
CA ARG A 114 -9.77 -0.28 19.26
C ARG A 114 -9.83 -0.55 17.76
N LEU A 115 -9.25 0.34 16.95
CA LEU A 115 -9.16 0.19 15.49
C LEU A 115 -8.27 -1.00 15.09
N GLU A 116 -7.21 -1.27 15.87
CA GLU A 116 -6.35 -2.43 15.68
C GLU A 116 -7.10 -3.74 15.98
N ALA A 117 -7.82 -3.81 17.09
CA ALA A 117 -8.60 -4.99 17.48
C ALA A 117 -9.69 -5.33 16.45
N ALA A 118 -10.26 -4.32 15.79
CA ALA A 118 -11.21 -4.49 14.69
C ALA A 118 -10.55 -4.87 13.35
N GLY A 119 -9.22 -4.96 13.29
CA GLY A 119 -8.47 -5.27 12.07
C GLY A 119 -8.48 -4.14 11.03
N LEU A 120 -8.84 -2.92 11.43
CA LEU A 120 -8.84 -1.74 10.55
C LEU A 120 -7.47 -1.10 10.44
N LEU A 121 -6.71 -1.10 11.55
CA LEU A 121 -5.34 -0.60 11.59
C LEU A 121 -4.37 -1.67 12.06
N ALA A 122 -3.08 -1.50 11.73
CA ALA A 122 -2.00 -2.19 12.40
C ALA A 122 -0.75 -1.30 12.50
N PRO A 123 0.01 -1.40 13.60
CA PRO A 123 1.31 -0.77 13.71
C PRO A 123 2.31 -1.49 12.81
N ARG A 124 3.08 -0.73 12.03
CA ARG A 124 4.20 -1.21 11.23
C ARG A 124 5.50 -0.62 11.77
N ALA A 125 6.57 -1.41 11.72
CA ALA A 125 7.88 -0.99 12.20
C ALA A 125 8.31 0.35 11.58
N ASN A 126 8.85 1.22 12.45
CA ASN A 126 9.55 2.45 12.09
C ASN A 126 11.00 2.32 12.56
N PRO A 127 11.91 1.74 11.75
CA PRO A 127 13.22 1.29 12.23
C PRO A 127 14.12 2.40 12.79
N LEU A 128 13.91 3.65 12.36
CA LEU A 128 14.68 4.80 12.86
C LEU A 128 14.08 5.42 14.12
N GLU A 129 12.85 5.06 14.49
CA GLU A 129 12.15 5.52 15.69
C GLU A 129 11.30 4.37 16.25
N ALA A 130 11.93 3.34 16.82
CA ALA A 130 11.28 2.08 17.19
C ALA A 130 10.06 2.24 18.12
N GLY A 131 10.05 3.26 18.99
CA GLY A 131 8.92 3.58 19.88
C GLY A 131 7.76 4.32 19.19
N ASN A 132 7.85 4.59 17.89
CA ASN A 132 6.90 5.41 17.15
C ASN A 132 6.50 4.73 15.82
N PRO A 133 5.69 3.65 15.88
CA PRO A 133 5.34 2.87 14.69
C PRO A 133 4.49 3.67 13.70
N PHE A 134 4.48 3.21 12.44
CA PHE A 134 3.56 3.71 11.44
C PHE A 134 2.25 2.92 11.51
N TRP A 135 1.16 3.57 11.91
CA TRP A 135 -0.19 3.05 11.77
C TRP A 135 -0.60 2.98 10.30
N THR A 136 -1.06 1.81 9.89
CA THR A 136 -1.46 1.49 8.52
C THR A 136 -2.86 0.91 8.47
N LEU A 137 -3.64 1.27 7.46
CA LEU A 137 -4.98 0.71 7.26
C LEU A 137 -4.87 -0.65 6.59
N THR A 138 -5.40 -1.69 7.24
CA THR A 138 -5.18 -3.10 6.90
C THR A 138 -6.34 -3.72 6.10
N ASP A 139 -7.59 -3.42 6.45
CA ASP A 139 -8.74 -3.95 5.72
C ASP A 139 -8.86 -3.30 4.34
N ARG A 140 -8.83 -4.14 3.29
CA ARG A 140 -8.77 -3.70 1.89
C ARG A 140 -10.05 -3.02 1.43
N LEU A 141 -11.20 -3.54 1.85
CA LEU A 141 -12.48 -3.00 1.43
C LEU A 141 -12.79 -1.67 2.16
N ALA A 142 -12.40 -1.55 3.43
CA ALA A 142 -12.37 -0.28 4.14
C ALA A 142 -11.38 0.70 3.48
N ARG A 143 -10.20 0.25 3.03
CA ARG A 143 -9.25 1.08 2.27
C ARG A 143 -9.88 1.66 1.02
N PHE A 144 -10.56 0.80 0.25
CA PHE A 144 -11.30 1.20 -0.95
C PHE A 144 -12.39 2.22 -0.62
N HIS A 145 -13.15 1.99 0.45
CA HIS A 145 -14.15 2.93 0.94
C HIS A 145 -13.54 4.31 1.22
N TYR A 146 -12.56 4.40 2.12
CA TYR A 146 -11.95 5.66 2.53
C TYR A 146 -11.22 6.37 1.39
N ALA A 147 -10.65 5.62 0.44
CA ALA A 147 -9.93 6.18 -0.70
C ALA A 147 -10.86 6.71 -1.79
N VAL A 148 -11.94 5.99 -2.12
CA VAL A 148 -12.73 6.17 -3.35
C VAL A 148 -14.20 6.52 -3.07
N LEU A 149 -14.87 5.77 -2.20
CA LEU A 149 -16.30 5.95 -1.93
C LEU A 149 -16.56 7.15 -1.02
N ARG A 150 -15.99 7.15 0.18
CA ARG A 150 -16.25 8.11 1.26
C ARG A 150 -16.24 9.58 0.80
N PRO A 151 -15.24 10.07 0.02
CA PRO A 151 -15.21 11.49 -0.38
C PRO A 151 -16.44 11.97 -1.16
N HIS A 152 -17.15 11.05 -1.81
CA HIS A 152 -18.31 11.34 -2.64
C HIS A 152 -19.48 10.37 -2.41
N LEU A 153 -19.57 9.75 -1.22
CA LEU A 153 -20.52 8.67 -0.95
C LEU A 153 -21.98 9.06 -1.27
N PRO A 154 -22.49 10.26 -0.90
CA PRO A 154 -23.83 10.67 -1.27
C PRO A 154 -24.06 10.79 -2.79
N ARG A 155 -23.01 11.05 -3.58
CA ARG A 155 -23.10 11.11 -5.05
C ARG A 155 -23.03 9.72 -5.67
N TRP A 156 -22.20 8.84 -5.12
CA TRP A 156 -22.15 7.44 -5.52
C TRP A 156 -23.51 6.78 -5.32
N ARG A 157 -24.12 6.93 -4.12
CA ARG A 157 -25.47 6.42 -3.78
C ARG A 157 -26.59 6.88 -4.73
N ARG A 158 -26.43 8.02 -5.42
CA ARG A 158 -27.42 8.49 -6.41
C ARG A 158 -27.28 7.80 -7.77
N GLY A 159 -26.14 7.21 -8.09
CA GLY A 159 -25.91 6.43 -9.32
C GLY A 159 -25.83 7.21 -10.65
N TYR A 160 -26.33 8.45 -10.76
CA TYR A 160 -26.47 9.13 -12.05
C TYR A 160 -25.16 9.55 -12.75
N ILE A 161 -24.02 9.55 -12.04
CA ILE A 161 -22.74 10.06 -12.55
C ILE A 161 -21.56 9.13 -12.24
N THR A 162 -21.82 7.84 -12.07
CA THR A 162 -20.81 6.83 -11.68
C THR A 162 -19.57 6.88 -12.58
N GLU A 163 -19.74 7.00 -13.90
CA GLU A 163 -18.59 7.07 -14.82
C GLU A 163 -17.74 8.32 -14.64
N LYS A 164 -18.40 9.47 -14.48
CA LYS A 164 -17.71 10.75 -14.23
C LYS A 164 -16.98 10.73 -12.90
N LEU A 165 -17.62 10.20 -11.85
CA LEU A 165 -16.99 10.04 -10.53
C LEU A 165 -15.80 9.09 -10.59
N TRP A 166 -15.92 7.98 -11.32
CA TRP A 166 -14.80 7.06 -11.49
C TRP A 166 -13.62 7.75 -12.18
N THR A 167 -13.86 8.45 -13.28
CA THR A 167 -12.82 9.21 -13.99
C THR A 167 -12.09 10.17 -13.05
N MET A 168 -12.82 10.87 -12.18
CA MET A 168 -12.23 11.78 -11.18
C MET A 168 -11.46 11.05 -10.06
N ASN A 169 -11.85 9.83 -9.71
CA ASN A 169 -11.32 9.08 -8.57
C ASN A 169 -10.31 7.99 -8.97
N ARG A 170 -10.12 7.71 -10.26
CA ARG A 170 -9.16 6.70 -10.76
C ARG A 170 -7.75 6.91 -10.19
N ALA A 171 -7.27 8.15 -10.18
CA ALA A 171 -5.96 8.47 -9.61
C ALA A 171 -5.89 8.19 -8.09
N ARG A 172 -7.02 8.31 -7.37
CA ARG A 172 -7.10 7.94 -5.95
C ARG A 172 -7.08 6.43 -5.77
N PHE A 173 -7.80 5.69 -6.60
CA PHE A 173 -7.74 4.22 -6.62
C PHE A 173 -6.29 3.73 -6.82
N ASP A 174 -5.62 4.20 -7.88
CA ASP A 174 -4.24 3.80 -8.16
C ASP A 174 -3.30 4.13 -6.99
N ARG A 175 -3.47 5.32 -6.38
CA ARG A 175 -2.56 5.82 -5.36
C ARG A 175 -2.79 5.24 -3.96
N TYR A 176 -4.04 5.02 -3.58
CA TYR A 176 -4.44 4.73 -2.19
C TYR A 176 -5.08 3.35 -2.02
N VAL A 177 -5.39 2.63 -3.10
CA VAL A 177 -5.94 1.27 -3.05
C VAL A 177 -4.93 0.28 -3.63
N ALA A 178 -4.65 0.36 -4.92
CA ALA A 178 -3.81 -0.60 -5.61
C ALA A 178 -2.32 -0.49 -5.22
N ARG A 179 -1.80 0.74 -5.11
CA ARG A 179 -0.39 0.96 -4.75
C ARG A 179 -0.03 0.38 -3.37
N PRO A 180 -0.79 0.61 -2.27
CA PRO A 180 -0.48 -0.03 -0.98
C PRO A 180 -0.32 -1.55 -1.07
N GLU A 181 -1.21 -2.22 -1.80
CA GLU A 181 -1.12 -3.67 -2.01
C GLU A 181 0.17 -4.07 -2.75
N PHE A 182 0.52 -3.32 -3.79
CA PHE A 182 1.78 -3.50 -4.51
C PHE A 182 3.02 -3.25 -3.62
N LEU A 183 2.95 -2.30 -2.69
CA LEU A 183 4.03 -2.04 -1.74
C LEU A 183 4.21 -3.21 -0.76
N ASP A 184 3.12 -3.78 -0.27
CA ASP A 184 3.17 -4.93 0.65
C ASP A 184 3.70 -6.17 -0.06
N LEU A 185 3.29 -6.41 -1.31
CA LEU A 185 3.87 -7.47 -2.14
C LEU A 185 5.37 -7.28 -2.38
N ALA A 186 5.81 -6.04 -2.66
CA ALA A 186 7.23 -5.73 -2.82
C ALA A 186 8.04 -5.95 -1.54
N ARG A 187 7.45 -5.66 -0.36
CA ARG A 187 8.07 -5.91 0.95
C ARG A 187 8.15 -7.39 1.27
N GLU A 188 7.09 -8.16 1.03
CA GLU A 188 7.11 -9.62 1.18
C GLU A 188 8.21 -10.23 0.32
N TRP A 189 8.24 -9.90 -0.98
CA TRP A 189 9.27 -10.37 -1.91
C TRP A 189 10.69 -9.99 -1.48
N ALA A 190 10.91 -8.74 -1.08
CA ALA A 190 12.24 -8.30 -0.68
C ALA A 190 12.70 -8.97 0.62
N ARG A 191 11.77 -9.20 1.56
CA ARG A 191 12.07 -9.93 2.80
C ARG A 191 12.55 -11.34 2.47
N ASP A 192 11.81 -12.05 1.60
CA ASP A 192 12.18 -13.41 1.18
C ASP A 192 13.55 -13.41 0.47
N ALA A 193 13.76 -12.51 -0.50
CA ALA A 193 14.98 -12.42 -1.30
C ALA A 193 16.24 -12.00 -0.50
N THR A 194 16.06 -11.47 0.71
CA THR A 194 17.16 -11.03 1.58
C THR A 194 17.29 -11.86 2.86
N GLY A 195 16.35 -12.75 3.15
CA GLY A 195 16.28 -13.44 4.44
C GLY A 195 16.07 -12.48 5.63
N ALA A 196 15.54 -11.27 5.37
CA ALA A 196 15.45 -10.23 6.39
C ALA A 196 14.40 -10.54 7.45
N ALA A 197 14.65 -10.07 8.66
CA ALA A 197 13.71 -10.14 9.78
C ALA A 197 12.48 -9.26 9.52
N THR A 198 12.72 -8.05 9.02
CA THR A 198 11.67 -7.04 8.78
C THR A 198 11.81 -6.40 7.42
N ALA A 199 10.69 -6.14 6.75
CA ALA A 199 10.60 -5.30 5.57
C ALA A 199 9.53 -4.22 5.76
N THR A 200 9.91 -2.95 5.63
CA THR A 200 9.02 -1.81 5.89
C THR A 200 9.42 -0.60 5.04
N ARG A 201 8.74 0.53 5.21
CA ARG A 201 9.20 1.82 4.69
C ARG A 201 10.21 2.44 5.65
N VAL A 202 11.05 3.35 5.15
CA VAL A 202 11.92 4.18 5.98
C VAL A 202 11.74 5.65 5.63
N THR A 203 11.77 6.52 6.63
CA THR A 203 11.71 7.97 6.46
C THR A 203 12.95 8.60 7.08
N VAL A 204 13.79 9.22 6.25
CA VAL A 204 15.12 9.73 6.62
C VAL A 204 15.11 11.25 6.56
N PRO A 205 15.62 11.96 7.58
CA PRO A 205 15.78 13.41 7.51
C PRO A 205 16.86 13.79 6.48
N ASP A 206 16.55 14.78 5.64
CA ASP A 206 17.47 15.38 4.70
C ASP A 206 17.78 16.81 5.17
N PRO A 207 18.88 17.02 5.91
CA PRO A 207 19.21 18.31 6.49
C PRO A 207 19.57 19.35 5.41
N ARG A 208 20.10 18.92 4.26
CA ARG A 208 20.48 19.80 3.16
C ARG A 208 19.25 20.51 2.58
N PHE A 209 18.17 19.77 2.40
CA PHE A 209 16.93 20.31 1.82
C PHE A 209 15.81 20.51 2.85
N ARG A 210 16.09 20.34 4.15
CA ARG A 210 15.16 20.50 5.27
C ARG A 210 13.83 19.78 5.05
N GLN A 211 13.89 18.52 4.64
CA GLN A 211 12.70 17.71 4.35
C GLN A 211 12.88 16.26 4.78
N MET A 212 11.78 15.53 4.86
CA MET A 212 11.83 14.08 5.06
C MET A 212 11.85 13.34 3.72
N ARG A 213 12.73 12.34 3.59
CA ARG A 213 12.83 11.47 2.42
C ARG A 213 12.30 10.09 2.77
N THR A 214 11.28 9.64 2.04
CA THR A 214 10.77 8.27 2.20
C THR A 214 11.33 7.34 1.12
N LEU A 215 11.77 6.16 1.54
CA LEU A 215 11.85 4.96 0.70
C LEU A 215 10.71 4.03 1.09
N GLU A 216 10.05 3.45 0.08
CA GLU A 216 8.86 2.63 0.31
C GLU A 216 9.20 1.22 0.77
N LEU A 217 10.45 0.82 0.54
CA LEU A 217 11.01 -0.48 0.83
C LEU A 217 12.39 -0.30 1.50
N ALA A 218 12.57 -0.95 2.63
CA ALA A 218 13.83 -1.18 3.30
C ALA A 218 13.70 -2.50 4.07
N THR A 219 14.71 -3.35 3.98
CA THR A 219 14.79 -4.60 4.75
C THR A 219 15.89 -4.50 5.80
N TRP A 220 15.67 -5.14 6.94
CA TRP A 220 16.53 -5.05 8.12
C TRP A 220 16.78 -6.45 8.69
N ASP A 221 18.01 -6.69 9.16
CA ASP A 221 18.35 -7.90 9.90
C ASP A 221 17.82 -7.84 11.34
N ASP A 222 18.01 -8.94 12.10
CA ASP A 222 17.61 -9.02 13.51
C ASP A 222 18.35 -8.04 14.43
N LYS A 223 19.49 -7.50 13.98
CA LYS A 223 20.32 -6.53 14.72
C LYS A 223 19.94 -5.09 14.41
N GLY A 224 18.99 -4.86 13.50
CA GLY A 224 18.60 -3.53 13.06
C GLY A 224 19.61 -2.89 12.12
N ALA A 225 20.36 -3.68 11.33
CA ALA A 225 21.16 -3.18 10.20
C ALA A 225 20.37 -3.29 8.87
N PRO A 226 20.42 -2.27 8.00
CA PRO A 226 19.72 -2.31 6.72
C PRO A 226 20.43 -3.26 5.72
N ILE A 227 19.68 -4.23 5.18
CA ILE A 227 20.18 -5.22 4.19
C ILE A 227 19.89 -4.77 2.76
N ALA A 228 18.71 -4.17 2.53
CA ALA A 228 18.32 -3.64 1.23
C ALA A 228 17.50 -2.36 1.35
N LEU A 229 17.61 -1.49 0.37
CA LEU A 229 16.88 -0.23 0.25
C LEU A 229 16.22 -0.17 -1.12
N GLY A 230 14.99 0.35 -1.19
CA GLY A 230 14.26 0.33 -2.45
C GLY A 230 13.28 1.47 -2.71
N THR A 231 13.15 1.79 -3.99
CA THR A 231 12.07 2.64 -4.51
C THR A 231 11.07 1.77 -5.24
N VAL A 232 9.79 1.88 -4.84
CA VAL A 232 8.68 1.14 -5.44
C VAL A 232 7.73 2.11 -6.13
N ARG A 233 7.34 1.82 -7.37
CA ARG A 233 6.42 2.64 -8.18
C ARG A 233 5.38 1.77 -8.90
N TRP A 234 4.13 2.03 -8.57
CA TRP A 234 2.96 1.41 -9.18
C TRP A 234 2.69 1.96 -10.58
N ARG A 235 2.48 1.09 -11.58
CA ARG A 235 2.13 1.43 -12.98
C ARG A 235 2.97 2.56 -13.56
N PHE A 236 4.27 2.49 -13.34
CA PHE A 236 5.20 3.57 -13.66
C PHE A 236 6.36 3.05 -14.50
N ARG A 237 6.84 3.90 -15.42
CA ARG A 237 8.14 3.70 -16.04
C ARG A 237 9.18 4.40 -15.17
N MET A 238 9.94 3.65 -14.41
CA MET A 238 10.98 4.21 -13.54
C MET A 238 12.11 4.82 -14.38
N VAL A 239 12.48 6.04 -14.02
CA VAL A 239 13.52 6.82 -14.70
C VAL A 239 14.72 7.05 -13.79
N GLU A 240 15.86 7.45 -14.37
CA GLU A 240 17.13 7.62 -13.66
C GLU A 240 17.01 8.51 -12.39
N ARG A 241 16.08 9.47 -12.39
CA ARG A 241 15.81 10.33 -11.22
C ARG A 241 15.47 9.54 -9.95
N GLN A 242 14.73 8.43 -10.05
CA GLN A 242 14.40 7.61 -8.88
C GLN A 242 15.62 6.87 -8.35
N LEU A 243 16.48 6.37 -9.24
CA LEU A 243 17.73 5.71 -8.85
C LEU A 243 18.69 6.70 -8.16
N LYS A 244 18.85 7.92 -8.73
CA LYS A 244 19.62 9.00 -8.10
C LYS A 244 19.11 9.33 -6.70
N ARG A 245 17.79 9.39 -6.51
CA ARG A 245 17.17 9.61 -5.19
C ARG A 245 17.44 8.43 -4.25
N LEU A 246 17.35 7.19 -4.71
CA LEU A 246 17.60 6.00 -3.90
C LEU A 246 19.05 6.00 -3.36
N ARG A 247 20.03 6.20 -4.25
CA ARG A 247 21.45 6.34 -3.88
C ARG A 247 21.70 7.50 -2.93
N TYR A 248 21.01 8.62 -3.14
CA TYR A 248 21.11 9.76 -2.23
C TYR A 248 20.60 9.43 -0.83
N VAL A 249 19.48 8.72 -0.69
CA VAL A 249 18.98 8.30 0.63
C VAL A 249 19.90 7.25 1.27
N LYS A 250 20.49 6.33 0.51
CA LYS A 250 21.54 5.42 1.02
C LYS A 250 22.68 6.20 1.67
N ARG A 251 23.16 7.27 1.03
CA ARG A 251 24.19 8.16 1.61
C ARG A 251 23.72 8.89 2.88
N LEU A 252 22.46 9.33 2.94
CA LEU A 252 21.89 9.93 4.16
C LEU A 252 21.86 8.94 5.34
N LEU A 253 21.81 7.64 5.07
CA LEU A 253 21.87 6.56 6.06
C LEU A 253 23.30 6.13 6.43
N GLY A 254 24.34 6.89 6.01
CA GLY A 254 25.73 6.53 6.27
C GLY A 254 26.34 5.55 5.26
N ASP A 255 25.70 5.42 4.10
CA ASP A 255 26.14 4.56 2.99
C ASP A 255 26.30 3.07 3.34
N PRO A 256 25.30 2.44 4.00
CA PRO A 256 25.41 1.05 4.45
C PRO A 256 25.66 0.10 3.28
N ASP A 257 26.27 -1.05 3.55
CA ASP A 257 26.41 -2.13 2.57
C ASP A 257 25.06 -2.84 2.36
N ALA A 258 24.22 -2.23 1.52
CA ALA A 258 22.85 -2.65 1.30
C ALA A 258 22.54 -2.76 -0.19
N ARG A 259 21.83 -3.83 -0.58
CA ARG A 259 21.31 -4.03 -1.93
C ARG A 259 20.32 -2.91 -2.29
N LEU A 260 20.26 -2.55 -3.56
CA LEU A 260 19.34 -1.54 -4.07
C LEU A 260 18.25 -2.18 -4.93
N TYR A 261 16.99 -1.92 -4.59
CA TYR A 261 15.84 -2.42 -5.34
C TYR A 261 15.05 -1.29 -6.02
N CYS A 262 14.97 -1.36 -7.34
CA CYS A 262 14.09 -0.53 -8.16
C CYS A 262 12.90 -1.38 -8.60
N VAL A 263 11.72 -1.16 -8.00
CA VAL A 263 10.53 -1.97 -8.26
C VAL A 263 9.50 -1.16 -9.04
N ALA A 264 9.20 -1.55 -10.27
CA ALA A 264 8.24 -0.88 -11.15
C ALA A 264 7.84 -1.75 -12.34
N SER A 265 6.79 -1.35 -13.04
CA SER A 265 6.29 -2.03 -14.25
C SER A 265 7.32 -2.02 -15.38
N ARG A 266 8.01 -0.89 -15.55
CA ARG A 266 8.93 -0.62 -16.65
C ARG A 266 10.10 0.23 -16.18
N PHE A 267 11.21 0.15 -16.89
CA PHE A 267 12.46 0.83 -16.55
C PHE A 267 13.07 1.53 -17.76
N GLU A 268 13.81 2.61 -17.51
CA GLU A 268 14.76 3.14 -18.49
C GLU A 268 16.03 2.28 -18.57
N PRO A 269 16.72 2.25 -19.72
CA PRO A 269 17.97 1.51 -19.88
C PRO A 269 19.05 1.87 -18.85
N ALA A 270 19.07 3.12 -18.38
CA ALA A 270 20.00 3.57 -17.34
C ALA A 270 19.83 2.85 -15.99
N ILE A 271 18.68 2.22 -15.73
CA ILE A 271 18.46 1.43 -14.51
C ILE A 271 18.80 -0.04 -14.77
N THR A 272 18.37 -0.61 -15.89
CA THR A 272 18.58 -2.03 -16.20
C THR A 272 20.00 -2.35 -16.66
N GLY A 273 20.72 -1.36 -17.19
CA GLY A 273 22.11 -1.46 -17.61
C GLY A 273 23.08 -0.73 -16.67
N ASP A 274 22.66 -0.39 -15.46
CA ASP A 274 23.55 0.21 -14.47
C ASP A 274 24.63 -0.82 -14.05
N PRO A 275 25.92 -0.43 -13.97
CA PRO A 275 27.00 -1.37 -13.67
C PRO A 275 27.09 -1.79 -12.19
N ASP A 276 26.31 -1.17 -11.30
CA ASP A 276 26.31 -1.47 -9.87
C ASP A 276 25.70 -2.86 -9.59
N PRO A 277 26.50 -3.86 -9.17
CA PRO A 277 26.01 -5.22 -8.96
C PRO A 277 25.06 -5.32 -7.76
N SER A 278 25.01 -4.31 -6.89
CA SER A 278 24.06 -4.26 -5.78
C SER A 278 22.67 -3.82 -6.23
N LEU A 279 22.54 -3.24 -7.43
CA LEU A 279 21.27 -2.77 -7.97
C LEU A 279 20.52 -3.88 -8.71
N ARG A 280 19.23 -4.01 -8.40
CA ARG A 280 18.31 -4.87 -9.13
C ARG A 280 17.01 -4.14 -9.48
N ALA A 281 16.65 -4.21 -10.76
CA ALA A 281 15.32 -3.86 -11.24
C ALA A 281 14.38 -5.08 -11.06
N VAL A 282 13.18 -4.86 -10.53
CA VAL A 282 12.21 -5.92 -10.24
C VAL A 282 10.83 -5.53 -10.78
N THR A 283 10.28 -6.38 -11.65
CA THR A 283 8.98 -6.21 -12.28
C THR A 283 7.84 -6.81 -11.45
N PRO A 284 6.57 -6.41 -11.68
CA PRO A 284 5.41 -7.06 -11.05
C PRO A 284 5.36 -8.57 -11.27
N SER A 285 5.75 -9.05 -12.47
CA SER A 285 5.84 -10.48 -12.77
C SER A 285 6.85 -11.20 -11.88
N GLU A 286 8.00 -10.58 -11.60
CA GLU A 286 9.00 -11.14 -10.68
C GLU A 286 8.55 -11.09 -9.22
N LEU A 287 7.81 -10.06 -8.79
CA LEU A 287 7.22 -10.01 -7.45
C LEU A 287 6.23 -11.15 -7.22
N LEU A 288 5.43 -11.44 -8.25
CA LEU A 288 4.52 -12.57 -8.27
C LEU A 288 5.19 -13.88 -8.67
N ALA A 289 6.49 -13.93 -8.94
CA ALA A 289 7.26 -15.17 -9.06
C ALA A 289 7.76 -15.61 -7.67
N ALA A 290 8.25 -16.85 -7.55
CA ALA A 290 8.96 -17.22 -6.31
C ALA A 290 10.19 -16.32 -6.16
N ALA A 291 10.41 -15.77 -4.95
CA ALA A 291 11.62 -15.02 -4.69
C ALA A 291 12.84 -15.96 -4.85
N PRO A 292 13.96 -15.46 -5.40
CA PRO A 292 15.18 -16.26 -5.45
C PRO A 292 15.67 -16.54 -4.03
N GLU A 293 16.31 -17.70 -3.83
CA GLU A 293 16.92 -18.03 -2.55
C GLU A 293 17.94 -16.94 -2.15
N PRO A 294 18.00 -16.58 -0.85
CA PRO A 294 19.00 -15.65 -0.38
C PRO A 294 20.40 -16.23 -0.69
N SER A 295 21.19 -15.51 -1.48
CA SER A 295 22.60 -15.87 -1.67
C SER A 295 23.32 -15.81 -0.30
N PRO A 296 24.15 -16.82 0.03
CA PRO A 296 24.85 -16.93 1.31
C PRO A 296 25.80 -15.74 1.56
#